data_AF-A0A0S7ET53-F1
#
_entry.id   AF-A0A0S7ET53-F1
#
_cell.length_a   1.000
_cell.length_b   1.000
_cell.length_c   1.000
_cell.angle_alpha   90.00
_cell.angle_beta   90.00
_cell.angle_gamma   90.00
#
_symmetry.space_group_name_H-M   'P 1'
#
loop_
_entity.id
_entity.type
_entity.pdbx_description
1 polymer ?
#
loop_
_entity_poly.entity_id
_entity_poly.type
_entity_poly.pdbx_seq_one_letter_code
_entity_poly.pdbx_strand_id
1 'polypeptide(L)'
;MGVNLFAGKFYHCFNETSEERFLPEDVNNKTQCLDLIEKGSSEVRWKNTKINFDNVGMGYLSLLQVATFKGWLDIMYAAVDSREVESQPVYEDNLFVYLYFVCFIIFGSFIPFCLFITSLINFNQRKPKPVEGEESTHNTGKVSLK
;
A
#
# COMPACT_ATOMS: atom_id res chain seq x y z
N MET A 1 0.89 13.84 -3.40
CA MET A 1 1.74 13.94 -2.20
C MET A 1 2.87 12.92 -2.21
N GLY A 2 2.58 11.61 -2.30
CA GLY A 2 3.62 10.57 -2.29
C GLY A 2 4.76 10.75 -3.30
N VAL A 3 4.47 11.13 -4.54
CA VAL A 3 5.51 11.40 -5.57
C VAL A 3 6.49 12.47 -5.10
N ASN A 4 6.02 13.59 -4.54
CA ASN A 4 6.91 14.65 -4.06
C ASN A 4 7.81 14.22 -2.89
N LEU A 5 7.36 13.25 -2.09
CA LEU A 5 8.10 12.77 -0.93
C LEU A 5 9.13 11.71 -1.29
N PHE A 6 8.81 10.83 -2.25
CA PHE A 6 9.50 9.56 -2.47
C PHE A 6 10.06 9.35 -3.89
N ALA A 7 9.75 10.22 -4.86
CA ALA A 7 10.23 10.05 -6.23
C ALA A 7 11.77 10.03 -6.29
N GLY A 8 12.31 9.02 -6.96
CA GLY A 8 13.75 8.83 -7.14
C GLY A 8 14.51 8.33 -5.92
N LYS A 9 13.84 8.09 -4.79
CA LYS A 9 14.50 7.70 -3.52
C LYS A 9 14.49 6.20 -3.23
N PHE A 10 13.81 5.40 -4.04
CA PHE A 10 13.68 3.95 -3.85
C PHE A 10 14.81 3.16 -4.53
N TYR A 11 15.79 3.87 -5.09
CA TYR A 11 16.95 3.26 -5.70
C TYR A 11 17.95 2.78 -4.64
N HIS A 12 18.62 1.67 -4.95
CA HIS A 12 19.63 1.08 -4.09
C HIS A 12 20.66 0.30 -4.91
N CYS A 13 21.87 0.20 -4.37
CA CYS A 13 22.93 -0.65 -4.91
C CYS A 13 22.67 -2.11 -4.50
N PHE A 14 22.68 -3.00 -5.48
CA PHE A 14 22.31 -4.41 -5.33
C PHE A 14 23.37 -5.31 -5.96
N ASN A 15 23.72 -6.39 -5.28
CA ASN A 15 24.60 -7.43 -5.80
C ASN A 15 23.77 -8.59 -6.38
N GLU A 16 23.90 -8.88 -7.67
CA GLU A 16 23.11 -9.92 -8.33
C GLU A 16 23.48 -11.35 -7.91
N THR A 17 24.69 -11.62 -7.41
CA THR A 17 25.11 -13.02 -7.13
C THR A 17 24.87 -13.43 -5.70
N SER A 18 24.92 -12.49 -4.76
CA SER A 18 24.49 -12.74 -3.37
C SER A 18 23.01 -12.43 -3.14
N GLU A 19 22.33 -11.78 -4.11
CA GLU A 19 20.96 -11.29 -4.00
C GLU A 19 20.72 -10.33 -2.82
N GLU A 20 21.76 -9.57 -2.44
CA GLU A 20 21.73 -8.69 -1.27
C GLU A 20 21.94 -7.21 -1.63
N ARG A 21 21.37 -6.33 -0.79
CA ARG A 21 21.62 -4.88 -0.85
C ARG A 21 22.91 -4.56 -0.13
N PHE A 22 23.72 -3.66 -0.69
CA PHE A 22 24.92 -3.17 -0.02
C PHE A 22 24.56 -2.36 1.23
N LEU A 23 25.39 -2.49 2.27
CA LEU A 23 25.27 -1.65 3.44
C LEU A 23 25.71 -0.21 3.12
N PRO A 24 25.08 0.80 3.75
CA PRO A 24 25.44 2.21 3.56
C PRO A 24 26.87 2.54 4.02
N GLU A 25 27.47 1.68 4.85
CA GLU A 25 28.86 1.76 5.31
C GLU A 25 29.86 1.46 4.17
N ASP A 26 29.51 0.55 3.26
CA ASP A 26 30.33 0.18 2.11
C ASP A 26 30.06 1.08 0.90
N VAL A 27 28.78 1.37 0.65
CA VAL A 27 28.31 2.17 -0.49
C VAL A 27 27.24 3.14 -0.02
N ASN A 28 27.60 4.41 0.13
CA ASN A 28 26.70 5.43 0.66
C ASN A 28 25.90 6.17 -0.42
N ASN A 29 26.40 6.22 -1.66
CA ASN A 29 25.74 6.94 -2.75
C ASN A 29 25.83 6.20 -4.09
N LYS A 30 25.03 6.68 -5.06
CA LYS A 30 25.00 6.12 -6.42
C LYS A 30 26.36 6.18 -7.11
N THR A 31 27.11 7.26 -6.95
CA THR A 31 28.45 7.41 -7.58
C THR A 31 29.39 6.30 -7.13
N GLN A 32 29.45 5.99 -5.82
CA GLN A 32 30.24 4.88 -5.29
C GLN A 32 29.77 3.53 -5.82
N CYS A 33 28.46 3.33 -5.99
CA CYS A 33 27.93 2.12 -6.63
C CYS A 33 28.38 2.01 -8.10
N LEU A 34 28.36 3.11 -8.85
CA LEU A 34 28.81 3.16 -10.25
C LEU A 34 30.32 2.91 -10.36
N ASP A 35 31.13 3.47 -9.45
CA ASP A 35 32.58 3.23 -9.41
C ASP A 35 32.91 1.74 -9.22
N LEU A 36 32.12 1.01 -8.44
CA LEU A 36 32.30 -0.45 -8.26
C LEU A 36 31.99 -1.22 -9.55
N ILE A 37 30.99 -0.77 -10.30
CA ILE A 37 30.63 -1.36 -11.60
C ILE A 37 31.76 -1.16 -12.61
N GLU A 38 32.36 0.05 -12.65
CA GLU A 38 33.47 0.37 -13.55
C GLU A 38 34.77 -0.37 -13.18
N LYS A 39 35.02 -0.61 -11.89
CA LYS A 39 36.19 -1.34 -11.38
C LYS A 39 36.18 -2.85 -11.64
N GLY A 40 35.13 -3.39 -12.27
CA GLY A 40 35.08 -4.77 -12.73
C GLY A 40 34.07 -5.66 -12.02
N SER A 41 33.23 -5.12 -11.13
CA SER A 41 32.12 -5.86 -10.53
C SER A 41 30.90 -5.87 -11.45
N SER A 42 30.91 -6.74 -12.48
CA SER A 42 29.85 -6.85 -13.48
C SER A 42 28.48 -7.28 -12.91
N GLU A 43 28.42 -7.69 -11.65
CA GLU A 43 27.24 -8.22 -10.96
C GLU A 43 26.56 -7.16 -10.07
N VAL A 44 27.19 -6.00 -9.89
CA VAL A 44 26.62 -4.89 -9.11
C VAL A 44 25.72 -4.05 -10.01
N ARG A 45 24.57 -3.62 -9.50
CA ARG A 45 23.60 -2.79 -10.21
C ARG A 45 22.98 -1.76 -9.28
N TRP A 46 22.82 -0.53 -9.77
CA TRP A 46 21.94 0.47 -9.16
C TRP A 46 20.50 0.22 -9.62
N LYS A 47 19.70 -0.41 -8.76
CA LYS A 47 18.33 -0.86 -9.09
C LYS A 47 17.29 0.00 -8.39
N ASN A 48 16.12 0.09 -9.01
CA ASN A 48 14.91 0.66 -8.40
C ASN A 48 14.00 -0.47 -7.92
N THR A 49 13.21 -0.23 -6.88
CA THR A 49 12.13 -1.16 -6.53
C THR A 49 11.08 -1.18 -7.64
N LYS A 50 10.46 -2.35 -7.86
CA LYS A 50 9.45 -2.55 -8.91
C LYS A 50 8.19 -1.69 -8.69
N ILE A 51 7.84 -1.47 -7.43
CA ILE A 51 6.70 -0.67 -6.98
C ILE A 51 7.28 0.54 -6.24
N ASN A 52 6.99 1.74 -6.75
CA ASN A 52 7.60 2.99 -6.32
C ASN A 52 6.68 4.19 -6.54
N PHE A 53 7.19 5.38 -6.23
CA PHE A 53 6.46 6.66 -6.32
C PHE A 53 7.04 7.61 -7.37
N ASP A 54 7.77 7.11 -8.38
CA ASP A 54 8.46 7.98 -9.35
C ASP A 54 7.49 8.74 -10.27
N ASN A 55 6.31 8.19 -10.48
CA ASN A 55 5.25 8.83 -11.25
C ASN A 55 3.89 8.59 -10.57
N VAL A 56 2.90 9.37 -10.98
CA VAL A 56 1.57 9.34 -10.37
C VAL A 56 0.90 7.97 -10.52
N GLY A 57 1.06 7.30 -11.66
CA GLY A 57 0.48 5.98 -11.90
C GLY A 57 1.06 4.89 -11.00
N MET A 58 2.38 4.82 -10.89
CA MET A 58 3.07 3.91 -9.97
C MET A 58 2.78 4.25 -8.51
N GLY A 59 2.61 5.53 -8.19
CA GLY A 59 2.15 5.98 -6.88
C GLY A 59 0.76 5.44 -6.54
N TYR A 60 -0.19 5.47 -7.48
CA TYR A 60 -1.51 4.85 -7.27
C TYR A 60 -1.41 3.34 -7.07
N LEU A 61 -0.61 2.64 -7.88
CA LEU A 61 -0.39 1.20 -7.71
C LEU A 61 0.21 0.85 -6.34
N SER A 62 1.18 1.64 -5.89
CA SER A 62 1.80 1.50 -4.56
C SER A 62 0.77 1.69 -3.45
N LEU A 63 -0.02 2.77 -3.52
CA LEU A 63 -1.07 3.05 -2.53
C LEU A 63 -2.17 1.98 -2.52
N LEU A 64 -2.51 1.40 -3.68
CA LEU A 64 -3.46 0.29 -3.78
C LEU A 64 -2.95 -0.96 -3.05
N GLN A 65 -1.67 -1.30 -3.17
CA GLN A 65 -1.07 -2.42 -2.43
C GLN A 65 -1.07 -2.17 -0.92
N VAL A 66 -0.77 -0.94 -0.50
CA VAL A 66 -0.88 -0.53 0.91
C VAL A 66 -2.33 -0.65 1.42
N ALA A 67 -3.31 -0.15 0.66
CA ALA A 67 -4.73 -0.20 1.03
C ALA A 67 -5.28 -1.63 1.16
N THR A 68 -4.71 -2.58 0.41
CA THR A 68 -5.10 -3.99 0.44
C THR A 68 -4.28 -4.84 1.42
N PHE A 69 -3.35 -4.22 2.16
CA PHE A 69 -2.42 -4.88 3.08
C PHE A 69 -1.69 -6.08 2.45
N LYS A 70 -1.42 -6.04 1.14
CA LYS A 70 -0.70 -7.10 0.42
C LYS A 70 0.60 -6.53 -0.15
N GLY A 71 1.75 -7.04 0.31
CA GLY A 71 3.06 -6.51 -0.11
C GLY A 71 3.33 -5.07 0.37
N TRP A 72 2.52 -4.57 1.31
CA TRP A 72 2.60 -3.21 1.83
C TRP A 72 3.87 -2.95 2.66
N LEU A 73 4.40 -3.98 3.32
CA LEU A 73 5.61 -3.90 4.13
C LEU A 73 6.83 -3.51 3.28
N ASP A 74 7.01 -4.13 2.11
CA ASP A 74 8.15 -3.83 1.24
C ASP A 74 8.15 -2.36 0.78
N ILE A 75 6.96 -1.82 0.50
CA ILE A 75 6.77 -0.41 0.13
C ILE A 75 7.08 0.49 1.33
N MET A 76 6.58 0.13 2.51
CA MET A 76 6.79 0.93 3.72
C MET A 76 8.25 0.93 4.17
N TYR A 77 8.91 -0.21 4.16
CA TYR A 77 10.34 -0.30 4.50
C TYR A 77 11.19 0.43 3.48
N ALA A 78 10.94 0.27 2.18
CA ALA A 78 11.65 1.04 1.16
C ALA A 78 11.46 2.55 1.34
N ALA A 79 10.28 3.00 1.78
CA ALA A 79 9.99 4.42 2.02
C ALA A 79 10.64 4.96 3.30
N VAL A 80 10.61 4.18 4.39
CA VAL A 80 11.19 4.56 5.68
C VAL A 80 12.71 4.59 5.62
N ASP A 81 13.31 3.65 4.90
CA ASP A 81 14.75 3.58 4.70
C ASP A 81 15.24 4.62 3.66
N SER A 82 14.32 5.28 2.95
CA SER A 82 14.67 6.19 1.86
C SER A 82 15.24 7.52 2.37
N ARG A 83 16.32 7.96 1.73
CA ARG A 83 17.02 9.21 2.04
C ARG A 83 16.81 10.26 0.94
N GLU A 84 17.88 10.97 0.57
CA GLU A 84 17.90 11.87 -0.58
C GLU A 84 17.97 11.08 -1.90
N VAL A 85 17.67 11.76 -3.00
CA VAL A 85 17.81 11.18 -4.34
C VAL A 85 19.27 10.81 -4.57
N GLU A 86 19.53 9.64 -5.17
CA GLU A 86 20.87 9.09 -5.41
C GLU A 86 21.68 8.69 -4.17
N SER A 87 21.09 8.73 -2.97
CA SER A 87 21.69 8.20 -1.74
C SER A 87 21.24 6.75 -1.50
N GLN A 88 22.14 5.90 -0.99
CA GLN A 88 21.78 4.52 -0.61
C GLN A 88 20.75 4.55 0.54
N PRO A 89 19.73 3.70 0.59
CA PRO A 89 18.83 3.66 1.75
C PRO A 89 19.60 3.26 3.03
N VAL A 90 19.18 3.82 4.17
CA VAL A 90 19.70 3.49 5.51
C VAL A 90 18.54 3.02 6.36
N TYR A 91 18.75 1.96 7.13
CA TYR A 91 17.71 1.40 7.99
C TYR A 91 17.12 2.46 8.92
N GLU A 92 15.80 2.67 8.83
CA GLU A 92 15.03 3.59 9.69
C GLU A 92 15.51 5.05 9.71
N ASP A 93 16.04 5.57 8.59
CA ASP A 93 16.49 6.96 8.47
C ASP A 93 15.38 7.98 8.77
N ASN A 94 14.16 7.72 8.27
CA ASN A 94 13.02 8.63 8.44
C ASN A 94 11.76 7.96 9.01
N LEU A 95 11.71 7.88 10.34
CA LEU A 95 10.55 7.33 11.06
C LEU A 95 9.24 8.12 10.87
N PHE A 96 9.28 9.41 10.50
CA PHE A 96 8.06 10.20 10.25
C PHE A 96 7.27 9.69 9.05
N VAL A 97 7.90 8.94 8.14
CA VAL A 97 7.24 8.30 7.00
C VAL A 97 6.19 7.28 7.43
N TYR A 98 6.34 6.62 8.59
CA TYR A 98 5.30 5.75 9.14
C TYR A 98 3.98 6.49 9.35
N LEU A 99 4.03 7.74 9.82
CA LEU A 99 2.84 8.56 10.04
C LEU A 99 2.12 8.87 8.72
N TYR A 100 2.84 9.02 7.61
CA TYR A 100 2.23 9.20 6.29
C TYR A 100 1.36 8.00 5.90
N PHE A 101 1.88 6.77 6.06
CA PHE A 101 1.13 5.56 5.74
C PHE A 101 -0.03 5.30 6.69
N VAL A 102 0.15 5.55 8.00
CA VAL A 102 -0.94 5.45 8.99
C VAL A 102 -2.08 6.42 8.65
N CYS A 103 -1.76 7.68 8.35
CA CYS A 103 -2.76 8.66 7.91
C CYS A 103 -3.48 8.21 6.63
N PHE A 104 -2.75 7.68 5.65
CA PHE A 104 -3.32 7.17 4.41
C PHE A 104 -4.27 5.98 4.64
N ILE A 105 -3.94 5.06 5.54
CA ILE A 105 -4.81 3.92 5.86
C ILE A 105 -6.12 4.41 6.49
N ILE A 106 -6.05 5.35 7.42
CA ILE A 106 -7.24 5.89 8.11
C ILE A 106 -8.12 6.69 7.15
N PHE A 107 -7.55 7.72 6.51
CA PHE A 107 -8.32 8.67 5.69
C PHE A 107 -8.55 8.21 4.26
N GLY A 108 -7.61 7.48 3.67
CA GLY A 108 -7.64 7.04 2.28
C GLY A 108 -8.31 5.69 2.07
N SER A 109 -8.31 4.81 3.10
CA SER A 109 -8.86 3.46 2.98
C SER A 109 -10.05 3.22 3.92
N PHE A 110 -9.86 3.35 5.24
CA PHE A 110 -10.87 2.96 6.22
C PHE A 110 -12.15 3.80 6.14
N ILE A 111 -12.04 5.13 6.15
CA ILE A 111 -13.22 6.02 6.08
C ILE A 111 -13.99 5.83 4.75
N PRO A 112 -13.37 5.90 3.56
CA PRO A 112 -14.07 5.66 2.31
C PRO A 112 -14.68 4.26 2.20
N PHE A 113 -13.97 3.23 2.68
CA PHE A 113 -14.50 1.86 2.72
C PHE A 113 -15.74 1.76 3.61
N CYS A 114 -15.70 2.31 4.83
CA CYS A 114 -16.85 2.36 5.71
C CYS A 114 -18.04 3.09 5.06
N LEU A 115 -17.80 4.26 4.46
CA LEU A 115 -18.83 5.03 3.76
C LEU A 115 -19.42 4.28 2.55
N PHE A 116 -18.58 3.54 1.81
CA PHE A 116 -19.01 2.71 0.69
C PHE A 116 -19.92 1.57 1.15
N ILE A 117 -19.54 0.84 2.21
CA ILE A 117 -20.37 -0.23 2.79
C ILE A 117 -21.70 0.35 3.30
N THR A 118 -21.69 1.49 3.99
CA THR A 118 -22.91 2.16 4.44
C THR A 118 -23.82 2.56 3.27
N SER A 119 -23.25 3.11 2.20
CA SER A 119 -24.00 3.47 0.99
C SER A 119 -24.63 2.27 0.29
N LEU A 120 -23.88 1.15 0.18
CA LEU A 120 -24.38 -0.09 -0.41
C LEU A 120 -25.55 -0.69 0.37
N ILE A 121 -25.47 -0.71 1.71
CA ILE A 121 -26.57 -1.18 2.56
C ILE A 121 -27.81 -0.30 2.33
N ASN A 122 -27.64 1.03 2.35
CA ASN A 122 -28.72 1.98 2.10
C ASN A 122 -29.35 1.81 0.69
N PHE A 123 -28.55 1.49 -0.32
CA PHE A 123 -29.07 1.17 -1.66
C PHE A 123 -29.92 -0.11 -1.66
N ASN A 124 -29.51 -1.15 -0.92
CA ASN A 124 -30.27 -2.39 -0.85
C ASN A 124 -31.60 -2.24 -0.07
N GLN A 125 -31.65 -1.32 0.91
CA GLN A 125 -32.90 -0.98 1.63
C GLN A 125 -33.88 -0.16 0.78
N ARG A 126 -33.42 0.50 -0.29
CA ARG A 126 -34.26 1.26 -1.24
C ARG A 126 -34.84 0.39 -2.36
N LYS A 127 -34.44 -0.88 -2.47
CA LYS A 127 -35.11 -1.80 -3.39
C LYS A 127 -36.53 -2.05 -2.84
N PRO A 128 -37.57 -1.91 -3.67
CA PRO A 128 -38.92 -2.25 -3.23
C PRO A 128 -38.90 -3.71 -2.75
N LYS A 129 -39.39 -3.94 -1.52
CA LYS A 129 -39.62 -5.30 -1.05
C LYS A 129 -40.55 -5.95 -2.08
N PRO A 130 -40.24 -7.13 -2.64
CA PRO A 130 -41.28 -7.88 -3.33
C PRO A 130 -42.43 -8.04 -2.33
N VAL A 131 -43.64 -7.69 -2.77
CA VAL A 131 -44.86 -7.94 -2.00
C VAL A 131 -44.98 -9.46 -1.91
N GLU A 132 -44.41 -10.03 -0.87
CA GLU A 132 -44.71 -11.38 -0.45
C GLU A 132 -46.17 -11.31 0.01
N GLY A 133 -47.04 -11.94 -0.79
CA GLY A 133 -48.49 -11.89 -0.59
C GLY A 133 -48.82 -12.26 0.85
N GLU A 134 -49.78 -11.54 1.41
CA GLU A 134 -50.46 -11.92 2.63
C GLU A 134 -51.00 -13.36 2.47
N GLU A 135 -50.28 -14.35 2.99
CA GLU A 135 -50.91 -15.63 3.30
C GLU A 135 -51.57 -15.47 4.68
N SER A 136 -52.85 -15.10 4.59
CA SER A 136 -53.77 -14.91 5.70
C SER A 136 -53.71 -16.05 6.73
N THR A 137 -53.66 -15.63 7.99
CA THR A 137 -53.89 -16.45 9.16
C THR A 137 -55.22 -17.21 9.06
N HIS A 138 -55.18 -18.49 8.70
CA HIS A 138 -56.28 -19.43 8.93
C HIS A 138 -55.88 -20.43 10.02
N ASN A 139 -55.68 -19.95 11.25
CA ASN A 139 -55.58 -20.83 12.40
C ASN A 139 -56.99 -21.18 12.90
N THR A 140 -57.51 -22.32 12.43
CA THR A 140 -58.67 -22.99 13.02
C THR A 140 -58.39 -23.31 14.49
N GLY A 141 -59.11 -22.67 15.41
CA GLY A 141 -59.19 -23.15 16.79
C GLY A 141 -59.44 -22.08 17.83
N LYS A 142 -60.71 -21.73 18.06
CA LYS A 142 -61.31 -21.53 19.40
C LYS A 142 -62.80 -21.17 19.24
N VAL A 143 -63.64 -22.19 19.25
CA VAL A 143 -65.05 -22.05 19.63
C VAL A 143 -65.06 -21.79 21.14
N SER A 144 -65.53 -20.60 21.52
CA SER A 144 -65.65 -20.19 22.92
C SER A 144 -66.86 -20.89 23.57
N LEU A 145 -66.60 -21.61 24.65
CA LEU A 145 -67.58 -22.11 25.61
C LEU A 145 -68.11 -20.93 26.46
N LYS A 146 -69.38 -20.58 26.28
CA LYS A 146 -70.40 -20.35 27.32
C LYS A 146 -71.65 -19.72 26.73
#